data_AF-A0A2V1AC68-F1
#
_entry.id   AF-A0A2V1AC68-F1
#
_cell.length_a   1.000
_cell.length_b   1.000
_cell.length_c   1.000
_cell.angle_alpha   90.00
_cell.angle_beta   90.00
_cell.angle_gamma   90.00
#
_symmetry.space_group_name_H-M   'P 1'
#
loop_
_entity.id
_entity.type
_entity.pdbx_description
1 polymer ?
#
loop_
_entity_poly.entity_id
_entity_poly.type
_entity_poly.pdbx_seq_one_letter_code
_entity_poly.pdbx_strand_id
1 'polypeptide(L)'
;MVPLNPPLDPASIKGWYKHHLSLLAVDKLKLHIYQKLFSLPSHIDSGSIKCVVSDLVSFGQTACVSHPRVLEHVGGASESRHKSDVRAFYVQVAYMMSKEPESKIEQLADAMLDLYLESRDYKLTMNEPANPQEKVILRLATKYYKSCSINYRSMYDHKSYPREVEMADESLTINLPPLPQIKSKHLLAKALMHKELYRAVFSENHEFYKSLTAKNISMDRSALNVIRYDLSFLDGLGDLFLAGESSEFLYKFRHSDPYSSDETFGKKTYTLLRTVLATNTLLSKLAVAYNLHVALDDRIVREMLEMEYIPYLAGHRENDPPYEQARYEEEFIADYFEQYVGALYLEQPLVAKEWINQLFEQILFSINDAYKIKQRKKKDIQFDYRAWGMDVVGRALR
;
A
#
# COMPACT_ATOMS: atom_id res chain seq x y z
N MET A 1 18.62 -10.21 -3.97
CA MET A 1 17.90 -9.85 -5.21
C MET A 1 18.06 -10.98 -6.21
N VAL A 2 16.98 -11.51 -6.78
CA VAL A 2 17.11 -12.30 -8.03
C VAL A 2 17.51 -11.29 -9.09
N PRO A 3 18.64 -11.46 -9.81
CA PRO A 3 18.98 -10.55 -10.88
C PRO A 3 17.86 -10.59 -11.90
N LEU A 4 17.20 -9.44 -12.09
CA LEU A 4 16.44 -9.19 -13.31
C LEU A 4 17.49 -9.32 -14.42
N ASN A 5 17.53 -10.44 -15.11
CA ASN A 5 18.28 -10.59 -16.35
C ASN A 5 17.33 -10.17 -17.47
N PRO A 6 17.25 -8.87 -17.82
CA PRO A 6 16.40 -8.47 -18.92
C PRO A 6 16.93 -9.10 -20.22
N PRO A 7 16.05 -9.55 -21.12
CA PRO A 7 16.44 -9.91 -22.48
C PRO A 7 17.20 -8.73 -23.11
N LEU A 8 18.29 -9.05 -23.81
CA LEU A 8 19.19 -8.09 -24.45
C LEU A 8 18.51 -7.24 -25.55
N ASP A 9 17.25 -7.55 -25.91
CA ASP A 9 16.47 -6.81 -26.90
C ASP A 9 15.03 -6.54 -26.41
N PRO A 10 14.64 -5.27 -26.18
CA PRO A 10 13.27 -4.86 -25.83
C PRO A 10 12.20 -5.32 -26.84
N ALA A 11 12.54 -5.58 -28.10
CA ALA A 11 11.60 -6.07 -29.11
C ALA A 11 11.19 -7.54 -28.86
N SER A 12 12.06 -8.35 -28.24
CA SER A 12 11.86 -9.78 -27.97
C SER A 12 11.03 -10.09 -26.72
N ILE A 13 10.69 -9.07 -25.93
CA ILE A 13 10.04 -9.24 -24.62
C ILE A 13 8.53 -9.55 -24.78
N LYS A 14 8.07 -10.68 -24.22
CA LYS A 14 6.64 -11.04 -24.12
C LYS A 14 5.81 -9.88 -23.56
N GLY A 15 4.62 -9.66 -24.11
CA GLY A 15 3.78 -8.49 -23.78
C GLY A 15 3.41 -8.33 -22.30
N TRP A 16 3.38 -9.42 -21.54
CA TRP A 16 3.16 -9.36 -20.08
C TRP A 16 4.39 -8.83 -19.33
N TYR A 17 5.61 -9.18 -19.75
CA TYR A 17 6.83 -8.75 -19.08
C TYR A 17 7.09 -7.25 -19.32
N LYS A 18 6.80 -6.74 -20.53
CA LYS A 18 6.78 -5.28 -20.78
C LYS A 18 5.79 -4.55 -19.86
N HIS A 19 4.62 -5.15 -19.64
CA HIS A 19 3.61 -4.57 -18.75
C HIS A 19 4.07 -4.57 -17.29
N HIS A 20 4.66 -5.67 -16.82
CA HIS A 20 5.26 -5.78 -15.50
C HIS A 20 6.34 -4.72 -15.28
N LEU A 21 7.31 -4.59 -16.19
CA LEU A 21 8.40 -3.60 -16.09
C LEU A 21 7.85 -2.18 -16.01
N SER A 22 6.93 -1.83 -16.91
CA SER A 22 6.30 -0.51 -16.90
C SER A 22 5.60 -0.20 -15.58
N LEU A 23 4.91 -1.18 -15.01
CA LEU A 23 4.19 -1.01 -13.76
C LEU A 23 5.13 -0.91 -12.55
N LEU A 24 6.15 -1.77 -12.49
CA LEU A 24 7.15 -1.76 -11.43
C LEU A 24 7.86 -0.40 -11.33
N ALA A 25 8.25 0.17 -12.47
CA ALA A 25 8.87 1.50 -12.50
C ALA A 25 7.92 2.59 -11.98
N VAL A 26 6.65 2.57 -12.39
CA VAL A 26 5.64 3.52 -11.91
C VAL A 26 5.48 3.42 -10.40
N ASP A 27 5.30 2.21 -9.87
CA ASP A 27 5.05 2.00 -8.44
C ASP A 27 6.24 2.46 -7.59
N LYS A 28 7.47 2.18 -8.04
CA LYS A 28 8.69 2.59 -7.33
C LYS A 28 8.90 4.10 -7.36
N LEU A 29 8.70 4.74 -8.51
CA LEU A 29 8.75 6.21 -8.60
C LEU A 29 7.69 6.86 -7.70
N LYS A 30 6.45 6.35 -7.71
CA LYS A 30 5.39 6.85 -6.82
C LYS A 30 5.79 6.74 -5.34
N LEU A 31 6.34 5.59 -4.94
CA LEU A 31 6.76 5.35 -3.56
C LEU A 31 7.82 6.37 -3.11
N HIS A 32 8.87 6.59 -3.92
CA HIS A 32 9.91 7.57 -3.61
C HIS A 32 9.37 9.00 -3.53
N ILE A 33 8.51 9.40 -4.48
CA ILE A 33 7.91 10.73 -4.49
C ILE A 33 7.01 10.93 -3.27
N TYR A 34 6.23 9.91 -2.90
CA TYR A 34 5.36 9.95 -1.72
C TYR A 34 6.16 10.13 -0.42
N GLN A 35 7.25 9.38 -0.27
CA GLN A 35 8.17 9.51 0.88
C GLN A 35 8.76 10.93 0.95
N LYS A 36 9.18 11.48 -0.20
CA LYS A 36 9.77 12.82 -0.28
C LYS A 36 8.76 13.91 0.06
N LEU A 37 7.57 13.89 -0.56
CA LEU A 37 6.53 14.89 -0.33
C LEU A 37 6.09 14.94 1.13
N PHE A 38 6.02 13.79 1.81
CA PHE A 38 5.69 13.76 3.22
C PHE A 38 6.79 14.30 4.14
N SER A 39 8.06 14.17 3.73
CA SER A 39 9.19 14.75 4.49
C SER A 39 9.20 16.28 4.48
N LEU A 40 8.39 16.92 3.62
CA LEU A 40 8.27 18.36 3.54
C LEU A 40 7.40 18.91 4.67
N PRO A 41 7.74 20.07 5.26
CA PRO A 41 6.95 20.59 6.36
C PRO A 41 5.54 21.07 5.91
N SER A 42 4.55 20.26 6.25
CA SER A 42 3.18 20.54 6.71
C SER A 42 2.22 21.50 5.96
N HIS A 43 2.47 21.89 4.72
CA HIS A 43 1.46 22.63 3.92
C HIS A 43 0.63 21.76 2.97
N ILE A 44 1.04 20.50 2.73
CA ILE A 44 0.31 19.60 1.85
C ILE A 44 -0.34 18.52 2.70
N ASP A 45 -1.65 18.45 2.61
CA ASP A 45 -2.37 17.37 3.23
C ASP A 45 -2.12 16.03 2.54
N SER A 46 -2.20 14.93 3.29
CA SER A 46 -1.93 13.58 2.75
C SER A 46 -2.81 13.21 1.55
N GLY A 47 -4.05 13.72 1.51
CA GLY A 47 -4.94 13.60 0.36
C GLY A 47 -4.37 14.31 -0.86
N SER A 48 -3.85 15.52 -0.68
CA SER A 48 -3.14 16.29 -1.70
C SER A 48 -1.82 15.63 -2.08
N ILE A 49 -1.11 14.97 -1.16
CA ILE A 49 0.07 14.15 -1.51
C ILE A 49 -0.37 12.99 -2.41
N LYS A 50 -1.43 12.24 -2.06
CA LYS A 50 -1.97 11.17 -2.92
C LYS A 50 -2.39 11.73 -4.28
N CYS A 51 -3.05 12.89 -4.32
CA CYS A 51 -3.43 13.59 -5.55
C CYS A 51 -2.21 14.02 -6.36
N VAL A 52 -1.18 14.61 -5.75
CA VAL A 52 0.07 15.01 -6.42
C VAL A 52 0.79 13.80 -6.98
N VAL A 53 0.90 12.70 -6.23
CA VAL A 53 1.52 11.47 -6.71
C VAL A 53 0.74 10.86 -7.87
N SER A 54 -0.60 10.89 -7.82
CA SER A 54 -1.47 10.43 -8.92
C SER A 54 -1.37 11.34 -10.15
N ASP A 55 -1.42 12.66 -9.93
CA ASP A 55 -1.29 13.70 -10.95
C ASP A 55 0.08 13.63 -11.62
N LEU A 56 1.15 13.39 -10.85
CA LEU A 56 2.51 13.28 -11.37
C LEU A 56 2.65 12.08 -12.30
N VAL A 57 1.88 11.01 -12.12
CA VAL A 57 1.83 9.91 -13.10
C VAL A 57 1.11 10.32 -14.38
N SER A 58 0.03 11.10 -14.27
CA SER A 58 -0.68 11.63 -15.44
C SER A 58 0.15 12.70 -16.18
N PHE A 59 0.89 13.52 -15.43
CA PHE A 59 1.88 14.48 -15.93
C PHE A 59 3.08 13.75 -16.54
N GLY A 60 3.49 12.65 -15.92
CA GLY A 60 4.46 11.68 -16.44
C GLY A 60 4.08 11.22 -17.83
N GLN A 61 2.81 10.84 -18.03
CA GLN A 61 2.27 10.38 -19.31
C GLN A 61 2.25 11.43 -20.43
N THR A 62 2.41 12.72 -20.13
CA THR A 62 2.15 13.80 -21.09
C THR A 62 3.31 14.78 -21.26
N ALA A 63 3.95 15.19 -20.17
CA ALA A 63 4.95 16.26 -20.14
C ALA A 63 6.35 15.78 -19.73
N CYS A 64 6.48 14.87 -18.74
CA CYS A 64 7.82 14.44 -18.27
C CYS A 64 8.56 13.55 -19.26
N VAL A 65 7.87 12.60 -19.92
CA VAL A 65 8.49 11.57 -20.78
C VAL A 65 9.19 12.11 -22.01
N SER A 66 8.99 13.40 -22.33
CA SER A 66 9.64 14.12 -23.42
C SER A 66 10.55 15.25 -22.94
N HIS A 67 10.66 15.47 -21.63
CA HIS A 67 11.40 16.60 -21.09
C HIS A 67 12.91 16.26 -20.95
N PRO A 68 13.83 17.08 -21.48
CA PRO A 68 15.27 16.79 -21.48
C PRO A 68 15.84 16.45 -20.10
N ARG A 69 15.48 17.22 -19.07
CA ARG A 69 15.92 16.97 -17.68
C ARG A 69 15.56 15.58 -17.16
N VAL A 70 14.43 15.00 -17.60
CA VAL A 70 14.01 13.65 -17.19
C VAL A 70 14.71 12.58 -18.03
N LEU A 71 14.86 12.83 -19.34
CA LEU A 71 15.49 11.90 -20.27
C LEU A 71 16.99 11.72 -20.02
N GLU A 72 17.68 12.76 -19.55
CA GLU A 72 19.09 12.70 -19.13
C GLU A 72 19.32 11.65 -18.03
N HIS A 73 18.36 11.49 -17.11
CA HIS A 73 18.46 10.49 -16.03
C HIS A 73 18.25 9.05 -16.52
N VAL A 74 17.52 8.84 -17.62
CA VAL A 74 17.19 7.49 -18.15
C VAL A 74 18.18 7.04 -19.24
N GLY A 75 19.26 7.82 -19.48
CA GLY A 75 20.30 7.50 -20.45
C GLY A 75 19.89 7.71 -21.91
N GLY A 76 18.86 8.51 -22.16
CA GLY A 76 18.36 8.78 -23.51
C GLY A 76 19.25 9.77 -24.26
N ALA A 77 20.09 9.29 -25.17
CA ALA A 77 20.69 10.11 -26.21
C ALA A 77 19.59 10.80 -27.04
N SER A 78 19.81 12.07 -27.36
CA SER A 78 18.93 13.04 -28.01
C SER A 78 18.51 12.70 -29.47
N GLU A 79 18.25 11.45 -29.81
CA GLU A 79 17.95 11.03 -31.19
C GLU A 79 16.73 10.10 -31.28
N SER A 80 15.54 10.64 -31.03
CA SER A 80 14.37 10.35 -31.89
C SER A 80 13.23 11.32 -31.58
N ARG A 81 12.87 12.13 -32.58
CA ARG A 81 11.69 13.01 -32.59
C ARG A 81 10.38 12.22 -32.80
N HIS A 82 10.23 11.09 -32.13
CA HIS A 82 8.96 10.38 -32.07
C HIS A 82 8.43 10.48 -30.65
N LYS A 83 7.17 10.90 -30.50
CA LYS A 83 6.45 10.95 -29.22
C LYS A 83 6.85 9.71 -28.41
N SER A 84 7.59 9.89 -27.33
CA SER A 84 8.04 8.78 -26.51
C SER A 84 6.79 8.05 -26.01
N ASP A 85 6.65 6.77 -26.38
CA ASP A 85 5.61 5.92 -25.81
C ASP A 85 5.85 5.85 -24.30
N VAL A 86 4.91 6.35 -23.52
CA VAL A 86 5.00 6.38 -22.05
C VAL A 86 5.34 5.00 -21.49
N ARG A 87 4.79 3.94 -22.09
CA ARG A 87 5.11 2.57 -21.68
C ARG A 87 6.59 2.25 -21.95
N ALA A 88 7.14 2.70 -23.08
CA ALA A 88 8.55 2.50 -23.39
C ALA A 88 9.46 3.26 -22.42
N PHE A 89 9.10 4.48 -22.02
CA PHE A 89 9.82 5.22 -20.99
C PHE A 89 9.88 4.45 -19.67
N TYR A 90 8.73 3.99 -19.14
CA TYR A 90 8.74 3.25 -17.87
C TYR A 90 9.43 1.89 -17.98
N VAL A 91 9.45 1.26 -19.16
CA VAL A 91 10.27 0.06 -19.39
C VAL A 91 11.78 0.39 -19.33
N GLN A 92 12.21 1.53 -19.89
CA GLN A 92 13.61 1.98 -19.78
C GLN A 92 13.98 2.32 -18.34
N VAL A 93 13.08 2.99 -17.60
CA VAL A 93 13.28 3.22 -16.15
C VAL A 93 13.44 1.89 -15.42
N ALA A 94 12.57 0.90 -15.64
CA ALA A 94 12.72 -0.42 -15.02
C ALA A 94 14.04 -1.12 -15.38
N TYR A 95 14.54 -0.90 -16.59
CA TYR A 95 15.84 -1.41 -17.01
C TYR A 95 16.99 -0.70 -16.28
N MET A 96 16.93 0.63 -16.15
CA MET A 96 17.85 1.42 -15.33
C MET A 96 17.88 0.89 -13.89
N MET A 97 16.71 0.66 -13.28
CA MET A 97 16.58 0.10 -11.93
C MET A 97 17.27 -1.26 -11.75
N SER A 98 17.37 -2.06 -12.81
CA SER A 98 18.03 -3.38 -12.75
C SER A 98 19.56 -3.31 -12.79
N LYS A 99 20.12 -2.18 -13.22
CA LYS A 99 21.56 -2.00 -13.45
C LYS A 99 22.21 -0.93 -12.58
N GLU A 100 21.42 0.02 -12.10
CA GLU A 100 21.88 1.19 -11.38
C GLU A 100 21.48 1.13 -9.90
N PRO A 101 22.21 1.83 -9.01
CA PRO A 101 21.83 1.94 -7.60
C PRO A 101 20.50 2.71 -7.44
N GLU A 102 19.81 2.44 -6.33
CA GLU A 102 18.51 3.05 -6.00
C GLU A 102 18.55 4.60 -5.97
N SER A 103 19.70 5.19 -5.64
CA SER A 103 19.91 6.64 -5.66
C SER A 103 19.70 7.30 -7.03
N LYS A 104 19.82 6.55 -8.14
CA LYS A 104 19.52 7.05 -9.48
C LYS A 104 18.02 7.18 -9.73
N ILE A 105 17.23 6.31 -9.11
CA ILE A 105 15.77 6.36 -9.14
C ILE A 105 15.29 7.56 -8.32
N GLU A 106 15.90 7.78 -7.15
CA GLU A 106 15.63 8.95 -6.31
C GLU A 106 15.89 10.26 -7.08
N GLN A 107 17.03 10.36 -7.79
CA GLN A 107 17.34 11.52 -8.63
C GLN A 107 16.30 11.73 -9.76
N LEU A 108 15.84 10.65 -10.38
CA LEU A 108 14.79 10.73 -11.41
C LEU A 108 13.44 11.17 -10.82
N ALA A 109 13.04 10.60 -9.69
CA ALA A 109 11.84 10.97 -8.95
C ALA A 109 11.86 12.46 -8.56
N ASP A 110 13.01 12.94 -8.12
CA ASP A 110 13.26 14.34 -7.79
C ASP A 110 13.08 15.25 -9.00
N ALA A 111 13.72 14.93 -10.13
CA ALA A 111 13.58 15.71 -11.36
C ALA A 111 12.14 15.74 -11.87
N MET A 112 11.39 14.64 -11.74
CA MET A 112 9.97 14.59 -12.11
C MET A 112 9.11 15.46 -11.19
N LEU A 113 9.37 15.43 -9.89
CA LEU A 113 8.65 16.23 -8.91
C LEU A 113 8.92 17.72 -9.12
N ASP A 114 10.17 18.12 -9.27
CA ASP A 114 10.56 19.52 -9.48
C ASP A 114 9.90 20.09 -10.74
N LEU A 115 9.89 19.33 -11.84
CA LEU A 115 9.20 19.74 -13.08
C LEU A 115 7.70 19.86 -12.91
N TYR A 116 7.06 18.94 -12.18
CA TYR A 116 5.62 19.01 -11.90
C TYR A 116 5.30 20.30 -11.13
N LEU A 117 6.09 20.61 -10.09
CA LEU A 117 5.93 21.80 -9.26
C LEU A 117 6.19 23.10 -10.03
N GLU A 118 7.26 23.16 -10.83
CA GLU A 118 7.57 24.27 -11.72
C GLU A 118 6.41 24.53 -12.70
N SER A 119 5.82 23.48 -13.28
CA SER A 119 4.75 23.60 -14.28
C SER A 119 3.42 24.16 -13.74
N ARG A 120 3.23 24.10 -12.42
CA ARG A 120 1.98 24.50 -11.76
C ARG A 120 2.12 25.79 -10.95
N ASP A 121 3.25 26.48 -11.04
CA ASP A 121 3.60 27.65 -10.20
C ASP A 121 3.58 27.39 -8.68
N TYR A 122 3.46 26.12 -8.26
CA TYR A 122 3.57 25.71 -6.86
C TYR A 122 5.05 25.60 -6.52
N LYS A 123 5.68 26.73 -6.20
CA LYS A 123 6.97 26.71 -5.49
C LYS A 123 6.74 26.16 -4.09
N LEU A 124 6.73 24.84 -3.94
CA LEU A 124 7.01 24.23 -2.65
C LEU A 124 8.47 24.53 -2.35
N THR A 125 8.70 25.65 -1.70
CA THR A 125 9.94 25.91 -0.99
C THR A 125 10.05 24.77 0.04
N MET A 126 10.82 23.74 -0.30
CA MET A 126 11.04 22.49 0.47
C MET A 126 11.51 22.72 1.93
N ASN A 127 11.70 23.98 2.32
CA ASN A 127 12.29 24.46 3.57
C ASN A 127 11.37 25.41 4.38
N GLU A 128 10.10 25.60 4.01
CA GLU A 128 9.22 26.45 4.84
C GLU A 128 8.89 25.76 6.16
N PRO A 129 9.06 26.42 7.33
CA PRO A 129 8.85 25.77 8.61
C PRO A 129 7.36 25.58 8.91
N ALA A 130 7.01 24.36 9.34
CA ALA A 130 5.68 24.04 9.86
C ALA A 130 5.17 25.09 10.86
N ASN A 131 3.88 25.44 10.74
CA ASN A 131 3.21 26.42 11.60
C ASN A 131 3.45 26.08 13.10
N PRO A 132 3.82 27.05 13.96
CA PRO A 132 4.04 26.80 15.38
C PRO A 132 2.91 26.03 16.09
N GLN A 133 1.64 26.26 15.71
CA GLN A 133 0.49 25.56 16.28
C GLN A 133 0.48 24.07 15.90
N GLU A 134 0.73 23.75 14.63
CA GLU A 134 0.81 22.37 14.13
C GLU A 134 1.91 21.59 14.85
N LYS A 135 3.07 22.22 15.07
CA LYS A 135 4.16 21.61 15.84
C LYS A 135 3.73 21.23 17.26
N VAL A 136 2.89 22.04 17.91
CA VAL A 136 2.38 21.71 19.25
C VAL A 136 1.36 20.58 19.18
N ILE A 137 0.43 20.60 18.21
CA ILE A 137 -0.55 19.53 17.99
C ILE A 137 0.15 18.19 17.77
N LEU A 138 1.13 18.13 16.86
CA LEU A 138 1.88 16.91 16.56
C LEU A 138 2.71 16.42 17.75
N ARG A 139 3.26 17.33 18.56
CA ARG A 139 3.94 16.95 19.82
C ARG A 139 2.98 16.34 20.83
N LEU A 140 1.78 16.89 20.98
CA LEU A 140 0.75 16.33 21.85
C LEU A 140 0.25 14.98 21.33
N ALA A 141 0.09 14.83 20.01
CA ALA A 141 -0.32 13.57 19.39
C ALA A 141 0.75 12.50 19.61
N THR A 142 2.02 12.88 19.43
CA THR A 142 3.18 12.04 19.73
C THR A 142 3.16 11.56 21.19
N LYS A 143 2.81 12.44 22.13
CA LYS A 143 2.67 12.07 23.54
C LYS A 143 1.55 11.05 23.73
N TYR A 144 0.38 11.30 23.13
CA TYR A 144 -0.77 10.39 23.17
C TYR A 144 -0.42 8.99 22.63
N TYR A 145 0.15 8.89 21.43
CA TYR A 145 0.55 7.61 20.81
C TYR A 145 1.58 6.84 21.65
N LYS A 146 2.45 7.54 22.39
CA LYS A 146 3.40 6.89 23.31
C LYS A 146 2.71 6.36 24.58
N SER A 147 1.68 7.05 25.05
CA SER A 147 0.97 6.68 26.28
C SER A 147 -0.14 5.65 26.10
N CYS A 148 -0.77 5.58 24.93
CA CYS A 148 -1.93 4.69 24.72
C CYS A 148 -1.59 3.22 24.97
N SER A 149 -2.57 2.45 25.43
CA SER A 149 -2.42 1.02 25.66
C SER A 149 -2.59 0.26 24.35
N ILE A 150 -1.83 -0.82 24.16
CA ILE A 150 -1.91 -1.69 22.98
C ILE A 150 -1.95 -3.14 23.47
N ASN A 151 -2.90 -3.90 22.96
CA ASN A 151 -3.02 -5.32 23.24
C ASN A 151 -2.01 -6.11 22.38
N TYR A 152 -0.73 -6.11 22.78
CA TYR A 152 0.30 -6.88 22.08
C TYR A 152 -0.01 -8.37 22.00
N ARG A 153 -0.71 -8.91 23.01
CA ARG A 153 -1.07 -10.33 23.06
C ARG A 153 -2.04 -10.69 21.94
N SER A 154 -3.03 -9.85 21.65
CA SER A 154 -4.00 -10.13 20.58
C SER A 154 -3.37 -10.13 19.19
N MET A 155 -2.20 -9.51 18.98
CA MET A 155 -1.49 -9.48 17.70
C MET A 155 -0.34 -10.51 17.60
N TYR A 156 0.46 -10.65 18.65
CA TYR A 156 1.75 -11.35 18.58
C TYR A 156 1.85 -12.64 19.42
N ASP A 157 0.84 -12.98 20.24
CA ASP A 157 0.91 -14.20 21.07
C ASP A 157 0.99 -15.46 20.18
N HIS A 158 2.06 -16.25 20.36
CA HIS A 158 2.28 -17.52 19.66
C HIS A 158 1.16 -18.53 19.88
N LYS A 159 0.40 -18.43 20.99
CA LYS A 159 -0.77 -19.28 21.23
C LYS A 159 -1.96 -18.97 20.34
N SER A 160 -1.97 -17.79 19.71
CA SER A 160 -2.97 -17.36 18.75
C SER A 160 -2.60 -17.75 17.31
N TYR A 161 -1.57 -18.61 17.13
CA TYR A 161 -1.11 -19.12 15.84
C TYR A 161 -1.35 -20.64 15.70
N PRO A 162 -1.54 -21.17 14.47
CA PRO A 162 -1.53 -20.44 13.20
C PRO A 162 -2.73 -19.51 13.04
N ARG A 163 -2.49 -18.31 12.51
CA ARG A 163 -3.56 -17.44 12.03
C ARG A 163 -3.89 -17.88 10.63
N GLU A 164 -5.17 -17.89 10.31
CA GLU A 164 -5.66 -18.45 9.06
C GLU A 164 -6.67 -17.48 8.45
N VAL A 165 -6.72 -17.44 7.12
CA VAL A 165 -7.80 -16.78 6.38
C VAL A 165 -8.60 -17.84 5.65
N GLU A 166 -9.90 -17.84 5.92
CA GLU A 166 -10.85 -18.65 5.18
C GLU A 166 -11.26 -17.94 3.87
N MET A 167 -11.13 -18.70 2.78
CA MET A 167 -11.53 -18.27 1.45
C MET A 167 -12.91 -18.85 1.11
N ALA A 168 -13.58 -18.28 0.10
CA ALA A 168 -15.04 -18.18 -0.08
C ALA A 168 -15.92 -19.43 0.21
N ASP A 169 -15.39 -20.66 0.20
CA ASP A 169 -16.15 -21.90 0.42
C ASP A 169 -15.70 -22.73 1.65
N GLU A 170 -15.01 -22.14 2.63
CA GLU A 170 -14.54 -22.79 3.89
C GLU A 170 -13.60 -24.00 3.66
N SER A 171 -13.38 -24.41 2.41
CA SER A 171 -12.55 -25.54 2.01
C SER A 171 -11.10 -25.16 1.74
N LEU A 172 -10.82 -23.87 1.58
CA LEU A 172 -9.48 -23.35 1.33
C LEU A 172 -9.09 -22.40 2.48
N THR A 173 -8.12 -22.87 3.26
CA THR A 173 -7.55 -22.13 4.38
C THR A 173 -6.11 -21.79 4.07
N ILE A 174 -5.76 -20.51 4.20
CA ILE A 174 -4.38 -20.03 4.00
C ILE A 174 -3.78 -19.72 5.36
N ASN A 175 -2.72 -20.45 5.71
CA ASN A 175 -1.91 -20.19 6.88
C ASN A 175 -1.11 -18.90 6.70
N LEU A 176 -1.25 -18.00 7.66
CA LEU A 176 -0.55 -16.73 7.65
C LEU A 176 0.80 -16.82 8.37
N PRO A 177 1.86 -16.18 7.85
CA PRO A 177 3.11 -16.05 8.59
C PRO A 177 2.92 -15.20 9.87
N PRO A 178 3.80 -15.32 10.87
CA PRO A 178 3.75 -14.45 12.05
C PRO A 178 3.83 -12.96 11.69
N LEU A 179 3.01 -12.14 12.34
CA LEU A 179 3.04 -10.69 12.19
C LEU A 179 4.36 -10.13 12.75
N PRO A 180 5.21 -9.46 11.94
CA PRO A 180 6.45 -8.87 12.43
C PRO A 180 6.16 -7.68 13.32
N GLN A 181 6.81 -7.61 14.49
CA GLN A 181 6.55 -6.56 15.47
C GLN A 181 7.18 -5.21 15.06
N ILE A 182 6.36 -4.15 15.06
CA ILE A 182 6.84 -2.76 15.03
C ILE A 182 7.41 -2.41 16.41
N LYS A 183 8.67 -1.96 16.45
CA LYS A 183 9.43 -1.71 17.68
C LYS A 183 9.00 -0.39 18.35
N SER A 184 8.74 0.63 17.56
CA SER A 184 8.29 1.93 18.02
C SER A 184 6.82 1.88 18.41
N LYS A 185 6.56 1.92 19.73
CA LYS A 185 5.18 1.98 20.27
C LYS A 185 4.38 3.13 19.68
N HIS A 186 5.00 4.31 19.53
CA HIS A 186 4.38 5.47 18.92
C HIS A 186 3.91 5.18 17.49
N LEU A 187 4.77 4.55 16.68
CA LEU A 187 4.48 4.25 15.29
C LEU A 187 3.41 3.16 15.18
N LEU A 188 3.47 2.15 16.04
CA LEU A 188 2.46 1.10 16.12
C LEU A 188 1.10 1.68 16.51
N ALA A 189 1.02 2.50 17.57
CA ALA A 189 -0.21 3.17 17.97
C ALA A 189 -0.84 3.99 16.83
N LYS A 190 0.01 4.70 16.09
CA LYS A 190 -0.39 5.46 14.91
C LYS A 190 -0.94 4.57 13.79
N ALA A 191 -0.31 3.41 13.56
CA ALA A 191 -0.74 2.43 12.57
C ALA A 191 -2.04 1.69 12.95
N LEU A 192 -2.35 1.63 14.24
CA LEU A 192 -3.56 1.02 14.80
C LEU A 192 -4.69 2.04 15.01
N MET A 193 -4.57 3.24 14.44
CA MET A 193 -5.59 4.29 14.55
C MET A 193 -5.96 4.79 13.15
N HIS A 194 -7.11 4.36 12.64
CA HIS A 194 -7.58 4.77 11.33
C HIS A 194 -7.72 6.30 11.21
N LYS A 195 -7.41 6.85 10.03
CA LYS A 195 -7.40 8.29 9.77
C LYS A 195 -8.70 9.00 10.12
N GLU A 196 -9.85 8.35 9.94
CA GLU A 196 -11.19 8.88 10.24
C GLU A 196 -11.53 8.88 11.74
N LEU A 197 -10.82 8.06 12.54
CA LEU A 197 -10.98 8.03 14.00
C LEU A 197 -10.30 9.20 14.70
N TYR A 198 -9.68 10.13 13.97
CA TYR A 198 -9.20 11.39 14.54
C TYR A 198 -10.31 12.09 15.36
N ARG A 199 -11.57 11.98 14.95
CA ARG A 199 -12.73 12.56 15.65
C ARG A 199 -12.84 12.07 17.11
N ALA A 200 -12.47 10.83 17.39
CA ALA A 200 -12.51 10.27 18.74
C ALA A 200 -11.56 11.02 19.70
N VAL A 201 -10.35 11.35 19.24
CA VAL A 201 -9.36 12.01 20.11
C VAL A 201 -9.68 13.48 20.39
N PHE A 202 -10.61 14.06 19.61
CA PHE A 202 -11.18 15.40 19.80
C PHE A 202 -12.50 15.39 20.60
N SER A 203 -12.92 14.25 21.14
CA SER A 203 -14.00 14.21 22.13
C SER A 203 -13.59 14.91 23.42
N GLU A 204 -14.48 15.68 24.04
CA GLU A 204 -14.21 16.42 25.28
C GLU A 204 -13.71 15.52 26.43
N ASN A 205 -14.15 14.26 26.42
CA ASN A 205 -13.77 13.28 27.42
C ASN A 205 -12.37 12.69 27.21
N HIS A 206 -11.76 12.92 26.05
CA HIS A 206 -10.48 12.33 25.67
C HIS A 206 -9.29 13.16 26.19
N GLU A 207 -8.24 12.51 26.67
CA GLU A 207 -7.08 13.17 27.30
C GLU A 207 -6.28 14.07 26.33
N PHE A 208 -6.26 13.71 25.05
CA PHE A 208 -5.66 14.54 24.01
C PHE A 208 -6.40 15.88 23.86
N TYR A 209 -7.74 15.86 23.82
CA TYR A 209 -8.56 17.07 23.78
C TYR A 209 -8.28 17.98 24.98
N LYS A 210 -8.29 17.41 26.20
CA LYS A 210 -7.98 18.16 27.43
C LYS A 210 -6.60 18.81 27.38
N SER A 211 -5.61 18.11 26.81
CA SER A 211 -4.24 18.61 26.65
C SER A 211 -4.15 19.78 25.67
N LEU A 212 -4.92 19.75 24.58
CA LEU A 212 -4.99 20.85 23.61
C LEU A 212 -5.65 22.09 24.22
N THR A 213 -6.78 21.92 24.91
CA THR A 213 -7.50 23.01 25.60
C THR A 213 -6.62 23.66 26.67
N ALA A 214 -5.87 22.87 27.45
CA ALA A 214 -4.92 23.37 28.44
C ALA A 214 -3.76 24.18 27.83
N LYS A 215 -3.52 24.07 26.52
CA LYS A 215 -2.53 24.83 25.75
C LYS A 215 -3.15 25.98 24.94
N ASN A 216 -4.44 26.28 25.15
CA ASN A 216 -5.20 27.30 24.42
C ASN A 216 -5.17 27.10 22.89
N ILE A 217 -5.19 25.84 22.44
CA ILE A 217 -5.26 25.51 21.01
C ILE A 217 -6.73 25.43 20.60
N SER A 218 -7.11 26.18 19.55
CA SER A 218 -8.45 26.14 18.96
C SER A 218 -8.71 24.78 18.30
N MET A 219 -9.93 24.25 18.48
CA MET A 219 -10.41 23.01 17.85
C MET A 219 -11.12 23.31 16.53
N ASP A 220 -10.45 24.05 15.66
CA ASP A 220 -10.98 24.36 14.33
C ASP A 220 -10.63 23.25 13.32
N ARG A 221 -11.21 23.35 12.12
CA ARG A 221 -10.98 22.40 11.03
C ARG A 221 -9.49 22.25 10.68
N SER A 222 -8.69 23.29 10.85
CA SER A 222 -7.25 23.23 10.57
C SER A 222 -6.54 22.32 11.58
N ALA A 223 -6.80 22.52 12.88
CA ALA A 223 -6.24 21.68 13.93
C ALA A 223 -6.66 20.20 13.82
N LEU A 224 -7.92 19.95 13.47
CA LEU A 224 -8.46 18.61 13.20
C LEU A 224 -7.71 17.91 12.07
N ASN A 225 -7.49 18.64 10.98
CA ASN A 225 -6.85 18.17 9.77
C ASN A 225 -5.40 17.73 10.02
N VAL A 226 -4.66 18.39 10.92
CA VAL A 226 -3.29 17.99 11.28
C VAL A 226 -3.21 16.52 11.70
N ILE A 227 -4.13 16.06 12.56
CA ILE A 227 -4.14 14.67 13.04
C ILE A 227 -4.60 13.71 11.96
N ARG A 228 -5.65 14.07 11.22
CA ARG A 228 -6.14 13.26 10.11
C ARG A 228 -5.03 12.99 9.09
N TYR A 229 -4.25 14.02 8.74
CA TYR A 229 -3.16 13.92 7.78
C TYR A 229 -1.97 13.15 8.34
N ASP A 230 -1.62 13.37 9.60
CA ASP A 230 -0.61 12.57 10.29
C ASP A 230 -0.94 11.06 10.18
N LEU A 231 -2.15 10.64 10.52
CA LEU A 231 -2.58 9.23 10.50
C LEU A 231 -2.59 8.63 9.08
N SER A 232 -3.17 9.34 8.11
CA SER A 232 -3.35 8.84 6.73
C SER A 232 -2.06 8.61 5.93
N PHE A 233 -0.91 9.10 6.39
CA PHE A 233 0.38 8.86 5.73
C PHE A 233 0.71 7.38 5.63
N LEU A 234 0.45 6.62 6.70
CA LEU A 234 0.85 5.22 6.78
C LEU A 234 0.05 4.36 5.80
N ASP A 235 -1.25 4.64 5.65
CA ASP A 235 -2.12 4.03 4.64
C ASP A 235 -1.50 4.23 3.24
N GLY A 236 -1.26 5.49 2.84
CA GLY A 236 -0.75 5.77 1.51
C GLY A 236 0.65 5.20 1.24
N LEU A 237 1.51 5.17 2.26
CA LEU A 237 2.82 4.52 2.15
C LEU A 237 2.68 3.00 1.98
N GLY A 238 1.76 2.39 2.74
CA GLY A 238 1.46 0.97 2.68
C GLY A 238 0.91 0.52 1.33
N ASP A 239 -0.10 1.21 0.79
CA ASP A 239 -0.68 0.95 -0.52
C ASP A 239 0.39 0.97 -1.63
N LEU A 240 1.19 2.04 -1.69
CA LEU A 240 2.25 2.18 -2.68
C LEU A 240 3.33 1.09 -2.55
N PHE A 241 3.69 0.73 -1.32
CA PHE A 241 4.64 -0.35 -1.06
C PHE A 241 4.08 -1.71 -1.51
N LEU A 242 2.83 -2.02 -1.16
CA LEU A 242 2.14 -3.26 -1.55
C LEU A 242 2.02 -3.37 -3.08
N ALA A 243 1.72 -2.28 -3.79
CA ALA A 243 1.67 -2.25 -5.24
C ALA A 243 3.02 -2.62 -5.89
N GLY A 244 4.11 -2.06 -5.36
CA GLY A 244 5.47 -2.36 -5.79
C GLY A 244 5.88 -3.82 -5.51
N GLU A 245 5.67 -4.30 -4.28
CA GLU A 245 6.03 -5.68 -3.91
C GLU A 245 5.14 -6.71 -4.61
N SER A 246 3.86 -6.42 -4.87
CA SER A 246 2.98 -7.29 -5.66
C SER A 246 3.54 -7.50 -7.06
N SER A 247 4.05 -6.44 -7.68
CA SER A 247 4.65 -6.52 -9.02
C SER A 247 5.92 -7.35 -9.02
N GLU A 248 6.82 -7.10 -8.07
CA GLU A 248 8.06 -7.88 -7.93
C GLU A 248 7.78 -9.36 -7.65
N PHE A 249 6.85 -9.65 -6.74
CA PHE A 249 6.53 -11.02 -6.37
C PHE A 249 5.86 -11.78 -7.51
N LEU A 250 4.93 -11.16 -8.24
CA LEU A 250 4.29 -11.81 -9.40
C LEU A 250 5.27 -12.16 -10.51
N TYR A 251 6.34 -11.38 -10.67
CA TYR A 251 7.43 -11.75 -11.57
C TYR A 251 8.13 -13.03 -11.09
N LYS A 252 8.44 -13.16 -9.80
CA LYS A 252 9.02 -14.38 -9.22
C LYS A 252 8.07 -15.57 -9.36
N PHE A 253 6.79 -15.38 -9.01
CA PHE A 253 5.73 -16.38 -9.13
C PHE A 253 5.60 -16.93 -10.56
N ARG A 254 5.63 -16.06 -11.58
CA ARG A 254 5.59 -16.52 -12.97
C ARG A 254 6.81 -17.38 -13.35
N HIS A 255 7.92 -17.30 -12.64
CA HIS A 255 9.11 -18.09 -12.92
C HIS A 255 9.29 -19.30 -11.99
N SER A 256 8.44 -19.48 -10.98
CA SER A 256 8.48 -20.66 -10.12
C SER A 256 7.77 -21.85 -10.76
N ASP A 257 8.27 -23.06 -10.51
CA ASP A 257 7.57 -24.30 -10.88
C ASP A 257 6.35 -24.50 -9.96
N PRO A 258 5.19 -24.99 -10.46
CA PRO A 258 4.90 -25.39 -11.85
C PRO A 258 4.42 -24.25 -12.78
N TYR A 259 4.24 -23.03 -12.27
CA TYR A 259 3.65 -21.90 -13.00
C TYR A 259 4.51 -21.41 -14.17
N SER A 260 5.82 -21.65 -14.10
CA SER A 260 6.78 -21.35 -15.15
C SER A 260 6.41 -21.99 -16.49
N SER A 261 5.79 -23.18 -16.44
CA SER A 261 5.35 -23.99 -17.58
C SER A 261 3.97 -23.59 -18.12
N ASP A 262 3.23 -22.69 -17.44
CA ASP A 262 1.93 -22.22 -17.91
C ASP A 262 2.09 -21.14 -18.99
N GLU A 263 1.93 -21.54 -20.25
CA GLU A 263 2.00 -20.64 -21.41
C GLU A 263 0.84 -19.65 -21.48
N THR A 264 -0.27 -19.91 -20.78
CA THR A 264 -1.46 -19.05 -20.78
C THR A 264 -1.34 -17.87 -19.84
N PHE A 265 -0.36 -17.88 -18.93
CA PHE A 265 -0.04 -16.74 -18.10
C PHE A 265 0.46 -15.58 -18.97
N GLY A 266 -0.45 -14.63 -19.20
CA GLY A 266 -0.20 -13.43 -19.97
C GLY A 266 -0.60 -12.17 -19.22
N LYS A 267 -0.72 -11.06 -19.96
CA LYS A 267 -1.02 -9.75 -19.39
C LYS A 267 -2.31 -9.75 -18.54
N LYS A 268 -3.37 -10.40 -19.02
CA LYS A 268 -4.67 -10.45 -18.31
C LYS A 268 -4.55 -11.17 -16.96
N THR A 269 -3.84 -12.30 -16.93
CA THR A 269 -3.57 -13.06 -15.70
C THR A 269 -2.74 -12.24 -14.72
N TYR A 270 -1.66 -11.62 -15.20
CA TYR A 270 -0.83 -10.73 -14.38
C TYR A 270 -1.65 -9.61 -13.75
N THR A 271 -2.47 -8.92 -14.55
CA THR A 271 -3.33 -7.84 -14.05
C THR A 271 -4.35 -8.36 -13.03
N LEU A 272 -4.98 -9.51 -13.29
CA LEU A 272 -5.93 -10.14 -12.36
C LEU A 272 -5.27 -10.44 -11.01
N LEU A 273 -4.16 -11.17 -11.00
CA LEU A 273 -3.48 -11.55 -9.77
C LEU A 273 -2.97 -10.33 -9.00
N ARG A 274 -2.44 -9.32 -9.71
CA ARG A 274 -2.05 -8.06 -9.09
C ARG A 274 -3.23 -7.35 -8.43
N THR A 275 -4.38 -7.32 -9.09
CA THR A 275 -5.60 -6.75 -8.52
C THR A 275 -6.01 -7.53 -7.27
N VAL A 276 -6.04 -8.86 -7.31
CA VAL A 276 -6.41 -9.71 -6.16
C VAL A 276 -5.54 -9.41 -4.94
N LEU A 277 -4.21 -9.37 -5.11
CA LEU A 277 -3.27 -9.10 -4.01
C LEU A 277 -3.45 -7.73 -3.34
N ALA A 278 -4.11 -6.78 -4.01
CA ALA A 278 -4.36 -5.43 -3.52
C ALA A 278 -5.88 -5.14 -3.35
N THR A 279 -6.73 -6.16 -3.27
CA THR A 279 -8.17 -5.95 -3.05
C THR A 279 -8.48 -5.64 -1.59
N ASN A 280 -9.35 -4.67 -1.33
CA ASN A 280 -9.84 -4.37 0.01
C ASN A 280 -10.41 -5.61 0.72
N THR A 281 -11.08 -6.51 0.00
CA THR A 281 -11.60 -7.76 0.57
C THR A 281 -10.48 -8.65 1.11
N LEU A 282 -9.36 -8.82 0.39
CA LEU A 282 -8.21 -9.58 0.90
C LEU A 282 -7.52 -8.84 2.05
N LEU A 283 -7.23 -7.56 1.88
CA LEU A 283 -6.50 -6.76 2.87
C LEU A 283 -7.27 -6.65 4.19
N SER A 284 -8.61 -6.55 4.12
CA SER A 284 -9.45 -6.50 5.30
C SER A 284 -9.53 -7.85 6.02
N LYS A 285 -9.65 -8.97 5.30
CA LYS A 285 -9.52 -10.32 5.89
C LYS A 285 -8.18 -10.49 6.60
N LEU A 286 -7.09 -9.99 6.03
CA LEU A 286 -5.77 -10.00 6.67
C LEU A 286 -5.74 -9.11 7.92
N ALA A 287 -6.30 -7.90 7.87
CA ALA A 287 -6.38 -7.01 9.03
C ALA A 287 -7.16 -7.63 10.20
N VAL A 288 -8.27 -8.32 9.89
CA VAL A 288 -9.07 -9.06 10.86
C VAL A 288 -8.29 -10.25 11.41
N ALA A 289 -7.71 -11.08 10.53
CA ALA A 289 -6.96 -12.25 10.93
C ALA A 289 -5.77 -11.92 11.84
N TYR A 290 -5.15 -10.75 11.69
CA TYR A 290 -4.07 -10.24 12.56
C TYR A 290 -4.54 -9.39 13.76
N ASN A 291 -5.85 -9.17 13.92
CA ASN A 291 -6.47 -8.33 14.96
C ASN A 291 -6.00 -6.87 14.96
N LEU A 292 -5.65 -6.30 13.81
CA LEU A 292 -5.09 -4.94 13.72
C LEU A 292 -6.11 -3.87 14.15
N HIS A 293 -7.37 -4.03 13.76
CA HIS A 293 -8.45 -3.06 14.03
C HIS A 293 -8.89 -3.00 15.51
N VAL A 294 -8.58 -4.03 16.32
CA VAL A 294 -9.00 -4.11 17.74
C VAL A 294 -7.84 -4.00 18.74
N ALA A 295 -6.60 -3.87 18.25
CA ALA A 295 -5.43 -3.94 19.11
C ALA A 295 -5.14 -2.65 19.90
N LEU A 296 -5.63 -1.49 19.44
CA LEU A 296 -5.52 -0.24 20.17
C LEU A 296 -6.52 -0.23 21.34
N ASP A 297 -6.02 -0.16 22.56
CA ASP A 297 -6.87 -0.16 23.77
C ASP A 297 -7.14 1.28 24.23
N ASP A 298 -7.91 1.99 23.40
CA ASP A 298 -8.52 3.27 23.74
C ASP A 298 -10.03 3.12 23.64
N ARG A 299 -10.73 3.29 24.77
CA ARG A 299 -12.18 3.07 24.86
C ARG A 299 -12.96 4.00 23.93
N ILE A 300 -12.58 5.28 23.83
CA ILE A 300 -13.34 6.26 23.04
C ILE A 300 -13.13 5.98 21.55
N VAL A 301 -11.91 5.64 21.15
CA VAL A 301 -11.60 5.25 19.77
C VAL A 301 -12.31 3.96 19.39
N ARG A 302 -12.27 2.94 20.26
CA ARG A 302 -12.92 1.64 20.04
C ARG A 302 -14.44 1.76 19.94
N GLU A 303 -15.07 2.48 20.88
CA GLU A 303 -16.52 2.72 20.86
C GLU A 303 -16.95 3.43 19.57
N MET A 304 -16.20 4.43 19.10
CA MET A 304 -16.50 5.10 17.84
C MET A 304 -16.34 4.16 16.63
N LEU A 305 -15.26 3.37 16.60
CA LEU A 305 -15.02 2.39 15.53
C LEU A 305 -16.18 1.40 15.44
N GLU A 306 -16.51 0.74 16.54
CA GLU A 306 -17.52 -0.32 16.60
C GLU A 306 -18.94 0.20 16.34
N MET A 307 -19.27 1.42 16.79
CA MET A 307 -20.64 1.94 16.68
C MET A 307 -20.92 2.70 15.39
N GLU A 308 -19.93 3.43 14.85
CA GLU A 308 -20.12 4.32 13.70
C GLU A 308 -19.56 3.75 12.40
N TYR A 309 -18.43 3.05 12.45
CA TYR A 309 -17.65 2.72 11.26
C TYR A 309 -17.76 1.26 10.83
N ILE A 310 -17.78 0.32 11.78
CA ILE A 310 -17.85 -1.12 11.51
C ILE A 310 -18.95 -1.85 12.30
N PRO A 311 -20.19 -1.31 12.38
CA PRO A 311 -21.22 -1.87 13.26
C PRO A 311 -21.67 -3.29 12.90
N TYR A 312 -21.50 -3.74 11.66
CA TYR A 312 -21.83 -5.11 11.26
C TYR A 312 -20.69 -6.07 11.63
N LEU A 313 -19.45 -5.74 11.27
CA LEU A 313 -18.28 -6.54 11.65
C LEU A 313 -18.12 -6.66 13.19
N ALA A 314 -18.47 -5.61 13.94
CA ALA A 314 -18.44 -5.62 15.41
C ALA A 314 -19.58 -6.45 16.05
N GLY A 315 -20.53 -6.96 15.25
CA GLY A 315 -21.66 -7.75 15.76
C GLY A 315 -22.74 -6.92 16.47
N HIS A 316 -22.75 -5.59 16.29
CA HIS A 316 -23.80 -4.72 16.84
C HIS A 316 -25.07 -4.69 15.98
N ARG A 317 -25.04 -5.33 14.81
CA ARG A 317 -26.17 -5.50 13.90
C ARG A 317 -26.37 -6.98 13.62
N GLU A 318 -27.58 -7.47 13.83
CA GLU A 318 -27.93 -8.89 13.67
C GLU A 318 -28.23 -9.31 12.22
N ASN A 319 -28.50 -8.34 11.33
CA ASN A 319 -28.80 -8.60 9.93
C ASN A 319 -27.54 -8.48 9.07
N ASP A 320 -27.53 -9.15 7.92
CA ASP A 320 -26.48 -8.94 6.92
C ASP A 320 -26.39 -7.45 6.51
N PRO A 321 -25.17 -6.90 6.39
CA PRO A 321 -25.00 -5.52 5.92
C PRO A 321 -25.56 -5.35 4.50
N PRO A 322 -26.22 -4.21 4.21
CA PRO A 322 -26.44 -3.79 2.83
C PRO A 322 -25.12 -3.78 2.06
N TYR A 323 -25.16 -4.10 0.76
CA TYR A 323 -23.95 -4.22 -0.08
C TYR A 323 -23.01 -3.01 0.03
N GLU A 324 -23.55 -1.79 0.02
CA GLU A 324 -22.75 -0.56 0.15
C GLU A 324 -22.06 -0.45 1.51
N GLN A 325 -22.74 -0.86 2.58
CA GLN A 325 -22.19 -0.85 3.93
C GLN A 325 -21.12 -1.93 4.08
N ALA A 326 -21.34 -3.14 3.57
CA ALA A 326 -20.35 -4.21 3.58
C ALA A 326 -19.05 -3.77 2.89
N ARG A 327 -19.20 -3.17 1.70
CA ARG A 327 -18.07 -2.61 0.94
C ARG A 327 -17.35 -1.48 1.68
N TYR A 328 -18.11 -0.64 2.38
CA TYR A 328 -17.54 0.44 3.20
C TYR A 328 -16.71 -0.10 4.37
N GLU A 329 -17.26 -1.05 5.13
CA GLU A 329 -16.54 -1.66 6.26
C GLU A 329 -15.29 -2.41 5.79
N GLU A 330 -15.37 -3.10 4.65
CA GLU A 330 -14.21 -3.71 3.99
C GLU A 330 -13.11 -2.69 3.65
N GLU A 331 -13.47 -1.57 3.02
CA GLU A 331 -12.53 -0.50 2.70
C GLU A 331 -11.91 0.07 3.99
N PHE A 332 -12.74 0.35 4.99
CA PHE A 332 -12.28 0.91 6.27
C PHE A 332 -11.32 -0.02 7.02
N ILE A 333 -11.55 -1.34 6.97
CA ILE A 333 -10.72 -2.33 7.64
C ILE A 333 -9.45 -2.65 6.84
N ALA A 334 -9.52 -2.64 5.50
CA ALA A 334 -8.36 -2.79 4.63
C ALA A 334 -7.28 -1.74 4.93
N ASP A 335 -7.68 -0.49 5.17
CA ASP A 335 -6.78 0.61 5.52
C ASP A 335 -5.90 0.28 6.75
N TYR A 336 -6.36 -0.56 7.71
CA TYR A 336 -5.51 -0.97 8.86
C TYR A 336 -4.34 -1.85 8.43
N PHE A 337 -4.56 -2.76 7.47
CA PHE A 337 -3.48 -3.60 6.96
C PHE A 337 -2.44 -2.74 6.23
N GLU A 338 -2.89 -1.81 5.37
CA GLU A 338 -2.03 -0.88 4.67
C GLU A 338 -1.24 0.01 5.64
N GLN A 339 -1.90 0.59 6.64
CA GLN A 339 -1.24 1.39 7.67
C GLN A 339 -0.16 0.60 8.42
N TYR A 340 -0.46 -0.65 8.80
CA TYR A 340 0.51 -1.50 9.48
C TYR A 340 1.72 -1.81 8.60
N VAL A 341 1.48 -2.16 7.32
CA VAL A 341 2.53 -2.40 6.34
C VAL A 341 3.38 -1.15 6.13
N GLY A 342 2.75 0.02 5.96
CA GLY A 342 3.44 1.29 5.80
C GLY A 342 4.31 1.62 7.02
N ALA A 343 3.79 1.39 8.23
CA ALA A 343 4.55 1.58 9.47
C ALA A 343 5.73 0.60 9.61
N LEU A 344 5.52 -0.68 9.30
CA LEU A 344 6.58 -1.68 9.32
C LEU A 344 7.66 -1.35 8.26
N TYR A 345 7.26 -0.93 7.07
CA TYR A 345 8.18 -0.53 6.01
C TYR A 345 8.97 0.72 6.40
N LEU A 346 8.33 1.71 7.02
CA LEU A 346 8.99 2.93 7.49
C LEU A 346 10.09 2.64 8.53
N GLU A 347 9.86 1.70 9.44
CA GLU A 347 10.81 1.37 10.51
C GLU A 347 11.82 0.29 10.10
N GLN A 348 11.37 -0.74 9.40
CA GLN A 348 12.11 -1.97 9.11
C GLN A 348 11.86 -2.44 7.65
N PRO A 349 12.35 -1.70 6.63
CA PRO A 349 12.04 -1.96 5.21
C PRO A 349 12.28 -3.40 4.75
N LEU A 350 13.40 -4.00 5.17
CA LEU A 350 13.77 -5.36 4.80
C LEU A 350 12.82 -6.40 5.42
N VAL A 351 12.40 -6.19 6.66
CA VAL A 351 11.47 -7.07 7.38
C VAL A 351 10.08 -6.99 6.75
N ALA A 352 9.61 -5.79 6.42
CA ALA A 352 8.34 -5.58 5.71
C ALA A 352 8.33 -6.33 4.38
N LYS A 353 9.41 -6.17 3.61
CA LYS A 353 9.59 -6.85 2.32
C LYS A 353 9.57 -8.36 2.47
N GLU A 354 10.37 -8.91 3.38
CA GLU A 354 10.43 -10.35 3.58
C GLU A 354 9.07 -10.93 3.99
N TRP A 355 8.40 -10.32 4.96
CA TRP A 355 7.09 -10.76 5.43
C TRP A 355 6.00 -10.68 4.36
N ILE A 356 5.94 -9.59 3.58
CA ILE A 356 4.97 -9.47 2.48
C ILE A 356 5.25 -10.50 1.37
N ASN A 357 6.53 -10.77 1.03
CA ASN A 357 6.86 -11.81 0.07
C ASN A 357 6.42 -13.21 0.59
N GLN A 358 6.62 -13.51 1.88
CA GLN A 358 6.13 -14.76 2.50
C GLN A 358 4.60 -14.85 2.47
N LEU A 359 3.91 -13.74 2.76
CA LEU A 359 2.45 -13.68 2.73
C LEU A 359 1.90 -13.91 1.30
N PHE A 360 2.47 -13.23 0.30
CA PHE A 360 2.09 -13.43 -1.11
C PHE A 360 2.40 -14.83 -1.60
N GLU A 361 3.47 -15.45 -1.10
CA GLU A 361 3.77 -16.85 -1.38
C GLU A 361 2.67 -17.78 -0.85
N GLN A 362 2.30 -17.67 0.43
CA GLN A 362 1.21 -18.47 1.01
C GLN A 362 -0.11 -18.29 0.26
N ILE A 363 -0.41 -17.06 -0.16
CA ILE A 363 -1.64 -16.75 -0.89
C ILE A 363 -1.60 -17.31 -2.32
N LEU A 364 -0.58 -16.99 -3.12
CA LEU A 364 -0.54 -17.37 -4.53
C LEU A 364 -0.24 -18.85 -4.73
N PHE A 365 0.52 -19.48 -3.84
CA PHE A 365 0.83 -20.91 -3.96
C PHE A 365 -0.34 -21.80 -3.50
N SER A 366 -1.42 -21.19 -2.98
CA SER A 366 -2.72 -21.85 -2.86
C SER A 366 -3.34 -22.19 -4.22
N ILE A 367 -2.86 -21.59 -5.33
CA ILE A 367 -3.16 -22.01 -6.71
C ILE A 367 -2.50 -23.37 -6.96
N ASN A 368 -3.14 -24.44 -6.49
CA ASN A 368 -2.63 -25.80 -6.55
C ASN A 368 -3.30 -26.62 -7.68
N ASP A 369 -3.08 -27.93 -7.65
CA ASP A 369 -3.60 -28.87 -8.64
C ASP A 369 -5.14 -28.88 -8.77
N ALA A 370 -5.88 -28.42 -7.77
CA ALA A 370 -7.34 -28.25 -7.85
C ALA A 370 -7.74 -27.23 -8.93
N TYR A 371 -6.89 -26.22 -9.17
CA TYR A 371 -7.11 -25.19 -10.19
C TYR A 371 -6.48 -25.54 -11.55
N LYS A 372 -5.89 -26.73 -11.71
CA LYS A 372 -5.36 -27.18 -13.01
C LYS A 372 -6.51 -27.54 -13.96
N ILE A 373 -6.51 -26.92 -15.14
CA ILE A 373 -7.47 -27.23 -16.21
C ILE A 373 -7.06 -28.56 -16.86
N LYS A 374 -7.84 -29.61 -16.62
CA LYS A 374 -7.59 -30.95 -17.20
C LYS A 374 -7.90 -30.95 -18.70
N GLN A 375 -6.88 -30.75 -19.55
CA GLN A 375 -7.03 -30.95 -21.00
C GLN A 375 -6.74 -32.41 -21.39
N ARG A 376 -7.70 -33.07 -22.06
CA ARG A 376 -7.62 -34.50 -22.44
C ARG A 376 -6.51 -34.87 -23.44
N LYS A 377 -5.84 -33.90 -24.09
CA LYS A 377 -4.96 -34.16 -25.25
C LYS A 377 -3.59 -33.46 -25.24
N LYS A 378 -3.27 -32.62 -24.26
CA LYS A 378 -2.01 -31.85 -24.21
C LYS A 378 -1.34 -32.01 -22.85
N LYS A 379 -0.01 -32.12 -22.85
CA LYS A 379 0.83 -32.09 -21.64
C LYS A 379 1.02 -30.67 -21.07
N ASP A 380 0.32 -29.69 -21.63
CA ASP A 380 0.47 -28.28 -21.27
C ASP A 380 -0.19 -28.04 -19.90
N ILE A 381 0.60 -27.55 -18.94
CA ILE A 381 0.09 -27.16 -17.62
C ILE A 381 -0.66 -25.83 -17.80
N GLN A 382 -1.91 -25.78 -17.34
CA GLN A 382 -2.73 -24.58 -17.38
C GLN A 382 -3.53 -24.45 -16.08
N PHE A 383 -3.50 -23.28 -15.46
CA PHE A 383 -4.29 -22.98 -14.26
C PHE A 383 -5.48 -22.06 -14.55
N ASP A 384 -6.58 -22.26 -13.82
CA ASP A 384 -7.73 -21.35 -13.82
C ASP A 384 -7.59 -20.26 -12.74
N TYR A 385 -6.82 -19.22 -13.08
CA TYR A 385 -6.62 -18.06 -12.22
C TYR A 385 -7.90 -17.27 -11.93
N ARG A 386 -8.94 -17.42 -12.75
CA ARG A 386 -10.23 -16.74 -12.52
C ARG A 386 -11.04 -17.45 -11.46
N ALA A 387 -11.13 -18.77 -11.55
CA ALA A 387 -11.74 -19.58 -10.50
C ALA A 387 -11.04 -19.31 -9.16
N TRP A 388 -9.70 -19.38 -9.13
CA TRP A 388 -8.92 -19.04 -7.94
C TRP A 388 -9.18 -17.61 -7.45
N GLY A 389 -9.21 -16.62 -8.34
CA GLY A 389 -9.47 -15.23 -7.97
C GLY A 389 -10.86 -15.04 -7.35
N MET A 390 -11.87 -15.75 -7.86
CA MET A 390 -13.20 -15.80 -7.26
C MET A 390 -13.18 -16.50 -5.90
N ASP A 391 -12.40 -17.55 -5.72
CA ASP A 391 -12.38 -18.27 -4.44
C ASP A 391 -11.64 -17.48 -3.35
N VAL A 392 -10.55 -16.79 -3.70
CA VAL A 392 -9.75 -15.98 -2.76
C VAL A 392 -10.43 -14.66 -2.40
N VAL A 393 -11.10 -14.00 -3.36
CA VAL A 393 -11.74 -12.69 -3.12
C VAL A 393 -13.25 -12.80 -2.87
N GLY A 394 -13.90 -13.87 -3.33
CA GLY A 394 -15.31 -13.81 -3.75
C GLY A 394 -16.39 -13.84 -2.67
N ARG A 395 -16.12 -13.52 -1.41
CA ARG A 395 -17.18 -13.17 -0.46
C ARG A 395 -16.76 -12.00 0.41
N ALA A 396 -17.71 -11.10 0.60
CA ALA A 396 -17.61 -9.97 1.52
C ALA A 396 -17.25 -10.44 2.93
N LEU A 397 -16.66 -9.57 3.75
CA LEU A 397 -16.43 -9.87 5.18
C LEU A 397 -17.76 -10.32 5.81
N ARG A 398 -17.75 -11.51 6.43
CA ARG A 398 -18.82 -11.98 7.31
C ARG A 398 -18.44 -11.70 8.75
#